data_AF-A0A0K9GB03-F1
#
_entry.id   AF-A0A0K9GB03-F1
#
_cell.length_a   1.000
_cell.length_b   1.000
_cell.length_c   1.000
_cell.angle_alpha   90.00
_cell.angle_beta   90.00
_cell.angle_gamma   90.00
#
_symmetry.space_group_name_H-M   'P 1'
#
loop_
_entity.id
_entity.type
_entity.pdbx_description
1 polymer ?
#
loop_
_entity_poly.entity_id
_entity_poly.type
_entity_poly.pdbx_seq_one_letter_code
_entity_poly.pdbx_strand_id
1 'polypeptide(L)'
;MRLSLELIRILAILLIIGGLLSSIVFTLYASFGFEIANTNGGMPVGIAILLILFVLYRNKLQFSGFYKGKGMTKLSKNASIFLVSCAVLLLIAAPSFV
;
A
#
# COMPACT_ATOMS: atom_id res chain seq x y z
N MET A 1 -18.26 -14.28 -13.44
CA MET A 1 -18.90 -13.14 -12.74
C MET A 1 -18.32 -12.84 -11.35
N ARG A 2 -18.04 -13.82 -10.48
CA ARG A 2 -17.48 -13.52 -9.14
C ARG A 2 -16.04 -12.97 -9.16
N LEU A 3 -15.22 -13.37 -10.14
CA LEU A 3 -13.82 -12.93 -10.26
C LEU A 3 -13.68 -11.47 -10.72
N SER A 4 -14.49 -11.04 -11.70
CA SER A 4 -14.47 -9.67 -12.22
C SER A 4 -14.89 -8.64 -11.16
N LEU A 5 -15.89 -8.96 -10.34
CA LEU A 5 -16.31 -8.12 -9.22
C LEU A 5 -15.21 -7.98 -8.16
N GLU A 6 -14.45 -9.05 -7.91
CA GLU A 6 -13.34 -9.01 -6.95
C GLU A 6 -12.19 -8.14 -7.49
N LEU A 7 -11.87 -8.20 -8.79
CA LEU A 7 -10.90 -7.29 -9.41
C LEU A 7 -11.33 -5.82 -9.30
N ILE A 8 -12.60 -5.51 -9.58
CA ILE A 8 -13.12 -4.15 -9.44
C ILE A 8 -12.99 -3.68 -7.99
N ARG A 9 -13.28 -4.55 -7.01
CA ARG A 9 -13.12 -4.24 -5.59
C ARG A 9 -11.66 -3.95 -5.22
N ILE A 10 -10.73 -4.75 -5.70
CA ILE A 10 -9.28 -4.53 -5.49
C ILE A 10 -8.87 -3.18 -6.08
N LEU A 11 -9.30 -2.89 -7.31
CA LEU A 11 -8.97 -1.63 -7.99
C LEU A 11 -9.55 -0.43 -7.24
N ALA A 12 -10.81 -0.51 -6.79
CA ALA A 12 -11.44 0.54 -6.00
C ALA A 12 -10.71 0.78 -4.67
N ILE A 13 -10.30 -0.29 -3.97
CA ILE A 13 -9.52 -0.20 -2.73
C ILE A 13 -8.16 0.47 -2.99
N LEU A 14 -7.46 0.07 -4.06
CA LEU A 14 -6.16 0.64 -4.44
C LEU A 14 -6.28 2.13 -4.75
N LEU A 15 -7.27 2.54 -5.55
CA LEU A 15 -7.45 3.94 -5.93
C LEU A 15 -7.88 4.81 -4.73
N ILE A 16 -8.86 4.37 -3.95
CA ILE A 16 -9.39 5.15 -2.84
C ILE A 16 -8.41 5.19 -1.68
N ILE A 17 -7.99 4.03 -1.16
CA ILE A 17 -7.11 3.99 0.02
C ILE A 17 -5.69 4.40 -0.37
N GLY A 18 -5.21 4.00 -1.55
CA GLY A 18 -3.90 4.43 -2.04
C GLY A 18 -3.83 5.93 -2.29
N GLY A 19 -4.84 6.52 -2.91
CA GLY A 19 -4.92 7.98 -3.08
C GLY A 19 -4.93 8.73 -1.74
N LEU A 20 -5.74 8.27 -0.78
CA LEU A 20 -5.80 8.85 0.57
C LEU A 20 -4.46 8.73 1.31
N LEU A 21 -3.83 7.55 1.31
CA LEU A 21 -2.53 7.34 1.94
C LEU A 21 -1.44 8.22 1.30
N SER A 22 -1.40 8.30 -0.03
CA SER A 22 -0.44 9.14 -0.75
C SER A 22 -0.61 10.61 -0.37
N SER A 23 -1.85 11.12 -0.32
CA SER A 23 -2.12 12.50 0.08
C SER A 23 -1.63 12.77 1.50
N ILE A 24 -1.96 11.90 2.46
CA ILE A 24 -1.51 12.03 3.86
C ILE A 24 0.01 12.05 3.94
N VAL A 25 0.68 11.12 3.26
CA VAL A 25 2.14 10.99 3.30
C VAL A 25 2.81 12.21 2.68
N PHE A 26 2.35 12.69 1.52
CA PHE A 26 2.92 13.89 0.90
C PHE A 26 2.71 15.16 1.73
N THR A 27 1.52 15.32 2.34
CA THR A 27 1.28 16.44 3.26
C THR A 27 2.18 16.37 4.50
N LEU A 28 2.41 15.18 5.05
CA LEU A 28 3.36 14.99 6.16
C LEU A 28 4.77 15.40 5.75
N TYR A 29 5.27 14.94 4.61
CA TYR A 29 6.59 15.35 4.14
C TYR A 29 6.72 16.84 3.88
N ALA A 30 5.70 17.46 3.28
CA ALA A 30 5.66 18.91 3.09
C ALA A 30 5.70 19.66 4.43
N SER A 31 5.05 19.13 5.49
CA SER A 31 5.10 19.72 6.83
C SER A 31 6.49 19.67 7.47
N PHE A 32 7.34 18.72 7.07
CA PHE A 32 8.76 18.64 7.45
C PHE A 32 9.69 19.43 6.51
N GLY A 33 9.15 20.12 5.50
CA GLY A 33 9.92 20.91 4.53
C GLY A 33 10.46 20.10 3.34
N PHE A 34 10.02 18.86 3.13
CA PHE A 34 10.43 18.04 1.97
C PHE A 34 9.40 18.10 0.84
N GLU A 35 9.82 18.54 -0.35
CA GLU A 35 9.00 18.50 -1.57
C GLU A 35 9.21 17.20 -2.35
N ILE A 36 8.44 16.17 -1.98
CA ILE A 36 8.60 14.82 -2.54
C ILE A 36 7.79 14.61 -3.83
N ALA A 37 6.76 15.45 -4.07
CA ALA A 37 5.82 15.27 -5.18
C ALA A 37 6.45 15.41 -6.58
N ASN A 38 7.49 16.23 -6.70
CA ASN A 38 8.17 16.53 -7.98
C ASN A 38 9.60 15.97 -8.06
N THR A 39 9.99 15.08 -7.14
CA THR A 39 11.35 14.52 -7.06
C THR A 39 11.35 13.00 -7.14
N ASN A 40 12.55 12.40 -7.21
CA ASN A 40 12.69 10.94 -7.27
C ASN A 40 12.21 10.24 -5.99
N GLY A 41 12.03 10.97 -4.89
CA GLY A 41 11.45 10.46 -3.64
C GLY A 41 9.97 10.06 -3.73
N GLY A 42 9.23 10.48 -4.77
CA GLY A 42 7.82 10.07 -4.95
C GLY A 42 7.65 8.59 -5.27
N MET A 43 8.59 7.99 -6.00
CA MET A 43 8.58 6.57 -6.36
C MET A 43 8.67 5.62 -5.13
N PRO A 44 9.66 5.77 -4.22
CA PRO A 44 9.73 4.90 -3.04
C PRO A 44 8.51 5.05 -2.12
N VAL A 45 7.91 6.24 -2.03
CA VAL A 45 6.64 6.45 -1.31
C VAL A 45 5.51 5.63 -1.94
N GLY A 46 5.36 5.68 -3.26
CA GLY A 46 4.36 4.90 -3.97
C GLY A 46 4.54 3.39 -3.75
N ILE A 47 5.77 2.89 -3.84
CA ILE A 47 6.08 1.47 -3.59
C ILE A 47 5.74 1.07 -2.15
N ALA A 48 6.09 1.90 -1.16
CA ALA A 48 5.78 1.64 0.24
C ALA A 48 4.27 1.54 0.49
N ILE A 49 3.49 2.45 -0.10
CA ILE A 49 2.01 2.45 0.01
C ILE A 49 1.43 1.18 -0.62
N LEU A 50 1.91 0.77 -1.79
CA LEU A 50 1.48 -0.46 -2.44
C LEU A 50 1.77 -1.69 -1.58
N LEU A 51 2.94 -1.77 -0.93
CA LEU A 51 3.29 -2.86 -0.02
C LEU A 51 2.33 -2.91 1.19
N ILE A 52 2.05 -1.76 1.80
CA ILE A 52 1.11 -1.67 2.93
C ILE A 52 -0.29 -2.11 2.51
N LEU A 53 -0.78 -1.62 1.37
CA LEU A 53 -2.08 -2.00 0.83
C LEU A 53 -2.15 -3.49 0.49
N PHE A 54 -1.09 -4.05 -0.07
CA PHE A 54 -1.01 -5.47 -0.38
C PHE A 54 -1.13 -6.33 0.88
N VAL A 55 -0.38 -6.00 1.93
CA VAL A 55 -0.44 -6.70 3.23
C VAL A 55 -1.83 -6.57 3.86
N LEU A 56 -2.40 -5.36 3.87
CA LEU A 56 -3.74 -5.10 4.40
C LEU A 56 -4.81 -5.89 3.64
N TYR A 57 -4.70 -5.92 2.31
CA TYR A 57 -5.62 -6.64 1.45
C TYR A 57 -5.53 -8.14 1.71
N ARG A 58 -4.33 -8.74 1.63
CA ARG A 58 -4.16 -10.19 1.80
C ARG A 58 -4.54 -10.73 3.17
N ASN A 59 -4.43 -9.91 4.23
CA ASN A 59 -4.65 -10.36 5.60
C ASN A 59 -6.04 -10.04 6.15
N LYS A 60 -6.70 -8.98 5.65
CA LYS A 60 -7.99 -8.52 6.17
C LYS A 60 -9.03 -8.34 5.07
N LEU A 61 -8.80 -7.45 4.11
CA LEU A 61 -9.85 -7.03 3.16
C LEU A 61 -10.26 -8.14 2.20
N GLN A 62 -9.35 -9.04 1.83
CA GLN A 62 -9.69 -10.16 0.97
C GLN A 62 -10.74 -11.11 1.59
N PHE A 63 -10.75 -11.25 2.93
CA PHE A 63 -11.68 -12.15 3.63
C PHE A 63 -13.12 -11.64 3.72
N SER A 64 -13.35 -10.34 3.48
CA SER A 64 -14.70 -9.77 3.35
C SER A 64 -15.26 -9.83 1.93
N GLY A 65 -14.52 -10.46 1.00
CA GLY A 65 -14.87 -10.48 -0.43
C GLY A 65 -15.91 -11.51 -0.83
N PHE A 66 -16.23 -11.49 -2.13
CA PHE A 66 -17.22 -12.38 -2.74
C PHE A 66 -16.59 -13.71 -3.19
N TYR A 67 -15.26 -13.77 -3.28
CA TYR A 67 -14.51 -14.97 -3.60
C TYR A 67 -14.14 -15.76 -2.34
N LYS A 68 -14.56 -17.03 -2.25
CA LYS A 68 -14.24 -18.00 -1.18
C LYS A 68 -13.47 -19.23 -1.71
N GLY A 69 -12.46 -19.02 -2.55
CA GLY A 69 -11.69 -20.11 -3.17
C GLY A 69 -10.46 -20.57 -2.35
N LYS A 70 -9.84 -21.68 -2.79
CA LYS A 70 -8.70 -22.33 -2.12
C LYS A 70 -7.45 -21.44 -1.92
N GLY A 71 -7.32 -20.33 -2.65
CA GLY A 71 -6.22 -19.35 -2.52
C GLY A 71 -6.38 -18.31 -1.40
N MET A 72 -7.37 -18.43 -0.53
CA MET A 72 -7.60 -17.50 0.58
C MET A 72 -6.78 -17.85 1.83
N THR A 73 -5.45 -17.77 1.72
CA THR A 73 -4.55 -17.94 2.87
C THR A 73 -3.97 -16.60 3.31
N LYS A 74 -4.03 -16.29 4.61
CA LYS A 74 -3.35 -15.09 5.14
C LYS A 74 -1.85 -15.21 4.84
N LEU A 75 -1.17 -14.08 4.65
CA LEU A 75 0.29 -14.12 4.67
C LEU A 75 0.74 -14.65 6.04
N SER A 76 1.88 -15.36 6.04
CA SER A 76 2.53 -15.69 7.30
C SER A 76 2.84 -14.40 8.07
N LYS A 77 2.83 -14.47 9.40
CA LYS A 77 3.13 -13.32 10.26
C LYS A 77 4.49 -12.72 9.91
N ASN A 78 5.47 -13.56 9.66
CA ASN A 78 6.83 -13.16 9.31
C ASN A 78 6.88 -12.40 7.97
N ALA A 79 6.22 -12.90 6.92
CA ALA A 79 6.18 -12.22 5.63
C ALA A 79 5.43 -10.88 5.72
N SER A 80 4.36 -10.81 6.51
CA SER A 80 3.63 -9.56 6.75
C SER A 80 4.50 -8.52 7.46
N ILE A 81 5.23 -8.93 8.51
CA ILE A 81 6.16 -8.06 9.25
C ILE A 81 7.28 -7.60 8.33
N PHE A 82 7.86 -8.51 7.53
CA PHE A 82 8.95 -8.19 6.61
C PHE A 82 8.50 -7.14 5.57
N LEU A 83 7.37 -7.34 4.89
CA LEU A 83 6.87 -6.39 3.90
C LEU A 83 6.53 -5.03 4.50
N VAL A 84 5.94 -5.01 5.70
CA VAL A 84 5.68 -3.75 6.42
C VAL A 84 6.99 -3.07 6.82
N SER A 85 7.99 -3.82 7.28
CA SER A 85 9.30 -3.24 7.61
C SER A 85 9.99 -2.66 6.39
N CYS A 86 9.95 -3.32 5.23
CA CYS A 86 10.45 -2.77 3.97
C CYS A 86 9.70 -1.48 3.58
N ALA A 87 8.38 -1.45 3.71
CA ALA A 87 7.61 -0.25 3.43
C ALA A 87 8.00 0.93 4.35
N VAL A 88 8.20 0.67 5.65
CA VAL A 88 8.65 1.70 6.61
C VAL A 88 10.05 2.19 6.27
N LEU A 89 10.98 1.29 5.94
CA LEU A 89 12.34 1.67 5.53
C LEU A 89 12.34 2.52 4.25
N LEU A 90 11.50 2.17 3.27
CA LEU A 90 11.35 2.96 2.05
C LEU A 90 10.79 4.35 2.32
N LEU A 91 9.84 4.50 3.24
CA LEU A 91 9.36 5.83 3.64
C LEU A 91 10.49 6.63 4.29
N ILE A 92 11.20 6.08 5.27
CA ILE A 92 12.32 6.77 5.92
C ILE A 92 13.42 7.16 4.93
N ALA A 93 13.68 6.32 3.92
CA ALA A 93 14.67 6.60 2.90
C ALA A 93 14.18 7.58 1.82
N ALA A 94 12.87 7.78 1.64
CA ALA A 94 12.32 8.60 0.56
C ALA A 94 12.87 10.04 0.50
N PRO A 95 13.04 10.77 1.63
CA PRO A 95 13.64 12.10 1.65
C PRO A 95 15.09 12.15 1.16
N SER A 96 15.84 11.04 1.24
CA SER A 96 17.24 11.00 0.76
C SER A 96 17.37 10.98 -0.77
N PHE A 97 16.25 10.80 -1.49
CA PHE A 97 16.17 10.84 -2.95
C PHE A 97 15.51 12.13 -3.48
N VAL A 98 15.33 13.13 -2.62
CA VAL A 98 14.77 14.46 -2.92
C VAL A 98 15.89 15.41 -3.34
#